data_AF-A0A1V5CCK4-F1
#
_entry.id   AF-A0A1V5CCK4-F1
#
_cell.length_a   1.000
_cell.length_b   1.000
_cell.length_c   1.000
_cell.angle_alpha   90.00
_cell.angle_beta   90.00
_cell.angle_gamma   90.00
#
_symmetry.space_group_name_H-M   'P 1'
#
loop_
_entity.id
_entity.type
_entity.pdbx_description
1 polymer ?
#
loop_
_entity_poly.entity_id
_entity_poly.type
_entity_poly.pdbx_seq_one_letter_code
_entity_poly.pdbx_strand_id
1 'polypeptide(L)'
;MPVKALKAEGWALEQPEVLRLMEKLRNSGIPLGEYVEGRFYRGILTGLNEAFVIDGETRERLIVEDPKSAELIKPWLRGKDIKRWKAEWAGLYLITIPSSVNRGWSWSEEGTEQKALRVFRDSYPAIADHLIQRKDKLKARDDQGKFWWELRSCAYYEEFEHPKIVIPAITNGVQYAVDYAGHLSNDKTSICVTEDFEFLMGLLNSKLLWWVIRNQAATRSGGFYEFKPMYVAKLPIISAADTKKTPIIALVQQILADPDSPDVPRLEAEINRLVYDLYGLTSEEIAIIEGNFNERSS
;
A
#
# COMPACT_ATOMS: atom_id res chain seq x y z
N MET A 1 6.94 -31.38 30.91
CA MET A 1 7.68 -30.41 31.75
C MET A 1 8.68 -31.23 32.57
N PRO A 2 9.90 -30.78 32.96
CA PRO A 2 10.51 -29.45 32.84
C PRO A 2 12.06 -29.45 32.74
N VAL A 3 12.65 -28.26 32.96
CA VAL A 3 14.03 -27.98 33.42
C VAL A 3 15.16 -27.97 32.38
N LYS A 4 15.16 -26.93 31.54
CA LYS A 4 16.32 -26.04 31.28
C LYS A 4 15.96 -25.12 30.12
N ALA A 5 14.89 -24.34 30.29
CA ALA A 5 14.87 -23.02 29.69
C ALA A 5 16.02 -22.26 30.34
N LEU A 6 17.17 -22.15 29.65
CA LEU A 6 18.36 -21.29 29.88
C LEU A 6 19.55 -21.91 29.09
N LYS A 7 20.30 -21.19 28.23
CA LYS A 7 21.11 -19.99 28.57
C LYS A 7 21.58 -19.10 27.38
N ALA A 8 21.87 -17.87 27.78
CA ALA A 8 22.89 -16.87 27.39
C ALA A 8 22.86 -16.20 26.01
N GLU A 9 22.86 -16.92 24.90
CA GLU A 9 23.10 -16.30 23.57
C GLU A 9 22.24 -16.98 22.50
N GLY A 10 20.98 -16.57 22.43
CA GLY A 10 20.07 -16.93 21.33
C GLY A 10 19.44 -18.33 21.41
N TRP A 11 18.11 -18.32 21.41
CA TRP A 11 17.12 -19.24 20.81
C TRP A 11 15.82 -18.91 21.54
N ALA A 12 15.20 -17.79 21.17
CA ALA A 12 13.90 -17.42 21.71
C ALA A 12 12.83 -18.25 21.00
N LEU A 13 12.55 -19.44 21.55
CA LEU A 13 11.23 -20.02 21.40
C LEU A 13 10.26 -18.95 21.90
N GLU A 14 9.36 -18.45 21.04
CA GLU A 14 8.44 -17.40 21.47
C GLU A 14 7.70 -17.82 22.75
N GLN A 15 7.47 -16.85 23.63
CA GLN A 15 6.82 -17.10 24.92
C GLN A 15 5.45 -17.78 24.68
N PRO A 16 5.09 -18.83 25.45
CA PRO A 16 3.85 -19.57 25.25
C PRO A 16 2.59 -18.68 25.21
N GLU A 17 2.57 -17.60 25.98
CA GLU A 17 1.52 -16.59 26.01
C GLU A 17 1.39 -15.82 24.69
N VAL A 18 2.50 -15.48 24.03
CA VAL A 18 2.51 -14.83 22.71
C VAL A 18 1.94 -15.77 21.65
N LEU A 19 2.36 -17.04 21.66
CA LEU A 19 1.86 -18.04 20.73
C LEU A 19 0.35 -18.28 20.88
N ARG A 20 -0.15 -18.39 22.12
CA ARG A 20 -1.58 -18.52 22.40
C ARG A 20 -2.38 -17.30 21.94
N LEU A 21 -1.87 -16.10 22.19
CA LEU A 21 -2.53 -14.87 21.75
C LEU A 21 -2.57 -14.78 20.22
N MET A 22 -1.48 -15.11 19.53
CA MET A 22 -1.45 -15.17 18.06
C MET A 22 -2.44 -16.20 17.50
N GLU A 23 -2.57 -17.36 18.14
CA GLU A 23 -3.55 -18.38 17.75
C GLU A 23 -4.99 -17.90 17.96
N LYS A 24 -5.29 -17.30 19.12
CA LYS A 24 -6.59 -16.66 19.41
C LYS A 24 -6.96 -15.64 18.33
N LEU A 25 -6.04 -14.73 18.01
CA LEU A 25 -6.28 -13.66 17.03
C LEU A 25 -6.47 -14.20 15.61
N ARG A 26 -5.72 -15.24 15.21
CA ARG A 26 -5.93 -15.90 13.91
C ARG A 26 -7.31 -16.51 13.78
N ASN A 27 -7.89 -16.97 14.89
CA ASN A 27 -9.21 -17.61 14.93
C ASN A 27 -10.37 -16.65 15.20
N SER A 28 -10.11 -15.37 15.52
CA SER A 28 -11.15 -14.41 15.90
C SER A 28 -11.77 -13.66 14.71
N GLY A 29 -11.09 -13.61 13.57
CA GLY A 29 -11.52 -12.87 12.39
C GLY A 29 -11.23 -13.60 11.08
N ILE A 30 -11.55 -12.97 9.96
CA ILE A 30 -11.21 -13.46 8.63
C ILE A 30 -9.93 -12.80 8.11
N PRO A 31 -9.09 -13.48 7.32
CA PRO A 31 -7.90 -12.87 6.72
C PRO A 31 -8.26 -11.62 5.92
N LEU A 32 -7.44 -10.55 6.02
CA LEU A 32 -7.67 -9.29 5.31
C LEU A 32 -7.94 -9.49 3.81
N GLY A 33 -7.20 -10.39 3.15
CA GLY A 33 -7.41 -10.68 1.73
C GLY A 33 -8.80 -11.22 1.43
N GLU A 34 -9.38 -12.00 2.34
CA GLU A 34 -10.76 -12.49 2.24
C GLU A 34 -11.77 -11.40 2.65
N TYR A 35 -11.44 -10.59 3.68
CA TYR A 35 -12.27 -9.46 4.13
C TYR A 35 -12.55 -8.45 3.02
N VAL A 36 -11.55 -8.15 2.18
CA VAL A 36 -11.71 -7.25 1.04
C VAL A 36 -12.09 -7.99 -0.25
N GLU A 37 -12.57 -9.23 -0.16
CA GLU A 37 -13.03 -10.03 -1.30
C GLU A 37 -11.98 -10.17 -2.42
N GLY A 38 -10.71 -10.26 -2.04
CA GLY A 38 -9.59 -10.34 -2.99
C GLY A 38 -9.22 -9.01 -3.64
N ARG A 39 -9.88 -7.88 -3.29
CA ARG A 39 -9.54 -6.52 -3.74
C ARG A 39 -8.29 -5.97 -3.03
N PHE A 40 -7.24 -6.78 -3.06
CA PHE A 40 -5.93 -6.51 -2.50
C PHE A 40 -4.87 -6.63 -3.59
N TYR A 41 -4.33 -5.50 -4.02
CA TYR A 41 -3.50 -5.43 -5.22
C TYR A 41 -2.10 -4.90 -4.92
N ARG A 42 -1.14 -5.23 -5.79
CA ARG A 42 0.22 -4.68 -5.74
C ARG A 42 0.22 -3.31 -6.42
N GLY A 43 1.12 -2.42 -6.00
CA GLY A 43 1.41 -1.21 -6.77
C GLY A 43 1.97 -1.50 -8.17
N ILE A 44 1.93 -0.49 -9.02
CA ILE A 44 2.35 -0.55 -10.41
C ILE A 44 3.87 -0.69 -10.51
N LEU A 45 4.31 -1.61 -11.36
CA LEU A 45 5.72 -1.81 -11.69
C LEU A 45 6.01 -1.21 -13.06
N THR A 46 6.97 -0.29 -13.10
CA THR A 46 7.31 0.47 -14.33
C THR A 46 8.40 -0.20 -15.17
N GLY A 47 9.28 -0.99 -14.55
CA GLY A 47 10.47 -1.56 -15.18
C GLY A 47 11.59 -0.54 -15.48
N LEU A 48 11.28 0.77 -15.50
CA LEU A 48 12.25 1.85 -15.72
C LEU A 48 11.69 3.19 -15.21
N ASN A 49 11.89 3.48 -13.92
CA ASN A 49 11.34 4.69 -13.30
C ASN A 49 11.84 5.98 -13.98
N GLU A 50 13.09 6.03 -14.45
CA GLU A 50 13.68 7.22 -15.06
C GLU A 50 12.98 7.63 -16.37
N ALA A 51 12.21 6.73 -16.99
CA ALA A 51 11.42 7.01 -18.18
C ALA A 51 9.98 7.43 -17.85
N PHE A 52 9.33 6.70 -16.94
CA PHE A 52 7.90 6.84 -16.68
C PHE A 52 7.55 7.75 -15.51
N VAL A 53 8.42 7.90 -14.51
CA VAL A 53 8.16 8.75 -13.35
C VAL A 53 8.79 10.12 -13.59
N ILE A 54 7.96 11.15 -13.58
CA ILE A 54 8.33 12.53 -13.90
C ILE A 54 7.95 13.48 -12.76
N ASP A 55 8.65 14.60 -12.67
CA ASP A 55 8.33 15.69 -11.75
C ASP A 55 7.27 16.65 -12.35
N GLY A 56 6.86 17.63 -11.54
CA GLY A 56 5.88 18.65 -11.94
C GLY A 56 6.34 19.48 -13.14
N GLU A 57 7.61 19.89 -13.18
CA GLU A 57 8.16 20.69 -14.28
C GLU A 57 8.12 19.93 -15.61
N THR A 58 8.56 18.66 -15.61
CA THR A 58 8.51 17.80 -16.79
C THR A 58 7.06 17.57 -17.22
N ARG A 59 6.14 17.34 -16.27
CA ARG A 59 4.71 17.20 -16.58
C ARG A 59 4.17 18.45 -17.27
N GLU A 60 4.43 19.63 -16.72
CA GLU A 60 3.94 20.89 -17.29
C GLU A 60 4.48 21.11 -18.69
N ARG A 61 5.79 20.89 -18.89
CA ARG A 61 6.41 20.97 -20.22
C ARG A 61 5.73 20.05 -21.24
N LEU A 62 5.52 18.78 -20.89
CA LEU A 62 4.88 17.80 -21.80
C LEU A 62 3.44 18.20 -22.17
N ILE A 63 2.69 18.76 -21.21
CA ILE A 63 1.31 19.22 -21.44
C ILE A 63 1.28 20.51 -22.29
N VAL A 64 2.26 21.41 -22.12
CA VAL A 64 2.38 22.61 -22.96
C VAL A 64 2.76 22.25 -24.40
N GLU A 65 3.68 21.31 -24.59
CA GLU A 65 4.10 20.81 -25.91
C GLU A 65 2.96 20.04 -26.62
N ASP A 66 2.20 19.23 -25.87
CA ASP A 66 1.05 18.47 -26.35
C ASP A 66 -0.01 18.33 -25.24
N PRO A 67 -1.12 19.11 -25.29
CA PRO A 67 -2.16 19.08 -24.27
C PRO A 67 -2.78 17.70 -24.01
N LYS A 68 -2.78 16.79 -25.00
CA LYS A 68 -3.29 15.42 -24.82
C LYS A 68 -2.43 14.58 -23.87
N SER A 69 -1.18 14.96 -23.64
CA SER A 69 -0.29 14.32 -22.66
C SER A 69 -0.93 14.23 -21.27
N ALA A 70 -1.80 15.19 -20.91
CA ALA A 70 -2.50 15.18 -19.62
C ALA A 70 -3.35 13.92 -19.40
N GLU A 71 -3.87 13.28 -20.46
CA GLU A 71 -4.65 12.04 -20.37
C GLU A 71 -3.83 10.85 -19.88
N LEU A 72 -2.52 10.86 -20.18
CA LEU A 72 -1.60 9.79 -19.86
C LEU A 72 -0.81 10.06 -18.58
N ILE A 73 -0.88 11.24 -17.98
CA ILE A 73 -0.08 11.59 -16.81
C ILE A 73 -0.96 11.54 -15.55
N LYS A 74 -0.66 10.60 -14.64
CA LYS A 74 -1.42 10.39 -13.39
C LYS A 74 -0.55 10.69 -12.17
N PRO A 75 -1.11 11.23 -11.07
CA PRO A 75 -0.38 11.39 -9.81
C PRO A 75 0.21 10.07 -9.30
N TRP A 76 1.42 10.13 -8.74
CA TRP A 76 2.22 8.97 -8.35
C TRP A 76 2.70 9.03 -6.91
N LEU A 77 2.45 7.94 -6.16
CA LEU A 77 2.95 7.72 -4.81
C LEU A 77 4.04 6.64 -4.78
N ARG A 78 5.03 6.84 -3.92
CA ARG A 78 6.03 5.82 -3.57
C ARG A 78 5.76 5.33 -2.16
N GLY A 79 6.26 4.15 -1.80
CA GLY A 79 6.13 3.63 -0.44
C GLY A 79 6.56 4.62 0.68
N LYS A 80 7.60 5.43 0.45
CA LYS A 80 8.06 6.42 1.45
C LYS A 80 7.13 7.63 1.61
N ASP A 81 6.26 7.86 0.63
CA ASP A 81 5.27 8.95 0.64
C ASP A 81 4.05 8.55 1.50
N ILE A 82 3.94 7.28 1.91
CA ILE A 82 2.85 6.79 2.77
C ILE A 82 3.23 6.97 4.24
N LYS A 83 2.43 7.73 4.98
CA LYS A 83 2.58 7.97 6.42
C LYS A 83 1.40 7.38 7.18
N ARG A 84 1.48 7.48 8.50
CA ARG A 84 0.36 7.12 9.38
C ARG A 84 -0.82 8.06 9.08
N TRP A 85 -1.97 7.49 8.72
CA TRP A 85 -3.22 8.17 8.36
C TRP A 85 -3.26 8.97 7.05
N LYS A 86 -2.12 9.46 6.54
CA LYS A 86 -2.07 10.31 5.32
C LYS A 86 -1.00 9.88 4.32
N ALA A 87 -1.25 10.20 3.04
CA ALA A 87 -0.24 10.15 1.99
C ALA A 87 0.33 11.55 1.75
N GLU A 88 1.65 11.69 1.79
CA GLU A 88 2.39 12.93 1.53
C GLU A 88 2.90 12.93 0.10
N TRP A 89 2.03 13.32 -0.84
CA TRP A 89 2.38 13.32 -2.25
C TRP A 89 3.53 14.28 -2.55
N ALA A 90 4.56 13.76 -3.23
CA ALA A 90 5.80 14.48 -3.49
C ALA A 90 5.79 15.28 -4.82
N GLY A 91 4.61 15.55 -5.40
CA GLY A 91 4.51 16.23 -6.71
C GLY A 91 5.05 15.40 -7.88
N LEU A 92 5.04 14.06 -7.74
CA LEU A 92 5.48 13.13 -8.78
C LEU A 92 4.30 12.58 -9.57
N TYR A 93 4.57 12.24 -10.83
CA TYR A 93 3.59 11.70 -11.74
C TYR A 93 4.12 10.51 -12.52
N LEU A 94 3.21 9.66 -12.99
CA LEU A 94 3.50 8.53 -13.87
C LEU A 94 2.93 8.79 -15.26
N ILE A 95 3.77 8.65 -16.28
CA ILE A 95 3.34 8.45 -17.66
C ILE A 95 2.73 7.05 -17.74
N THR A 96 1.41 7.00 -17.72
CA THR A 96 0.57 5.82 -17.58
C THR A 96 0.06 5.39 -18.94
N ILE A 97 0.81 4.48 -19.57
CA ILE A 97 0.40 3.84 -20.83
C ILE A 97 0.14 2.35 -20.56
N PRO A 98 -1.09 1.96 -20.17
CA PRO A 98 -1.45 0.56 -20.02
C PRO A 98 -1.12 -0.25 -21.27
N SER A 99 -0.71 -1.51 -21.07
CA SER A 99 -0.47 -2.46 -22.16
C SER A 99 -1.66 -2.54 -23.12
N SER A 100 -1.40 -2.68 -24.43
CA SER A 100 -2.44 -2.97 -25.43
C SER A 100 -3.29 -4.19 -25.12
N VAL A 101 -2.83 -5.08 -24.23
CA VAL A 101 -3.60 -6.25 -23.74
C VAL A 101 -4.72 -5.84 -22.79
N ASN A 102 -4.55 -4.74 -22.04
CA ASN A 102 -5.54 -4.26 -21.08
C ASN A 102 -6.39 -3.11 -21.64
N ARG A 103 -5.85 -2.31 -22.57
CA ARG A 103 -6.52 -1.14 -23.13
C ARG A 103 -6.37 -1.09 -24.65
N GLY A 104 -7.48 -0.87 -25.35
CA GLY A 104 -7.47 -0.64 -26.79
C GLY A 104 -6.91 0.75 -27.12
N TRP A 105 -5.76 0.78 -27.80
CA TRP A 105 -5.15 1.98 -28.36
C TRP A 105 -5.27 1.99 -29.87
N SER A 106 -5.14 3.17 -30.48
CA SER A 106 -5.09 3.31 -31.94
C SER A 106 -3.95 2.52 -32.57
N TRP A 107 -2.84 2.31 -31.84
CA TRP A 107 -1.70 1.50 -32.28
C TRP A 107 -1.80 0.02 -31.90
N SER A 108 -2.81 -0.41 -31.14
CA SER A 108 -2.86 -1.78 -30.59
C SER A 108 -2.83 -2.86 -31.69
N GLU A 109 -3.52 -2.65 -32.81
CA GLU A 109 -3.67 -3.65 -33.88
C GLU A 109 -2.67 -3.48 -35.03
N GLU A 110 -1.69 -2.60 -34.88
CA GLU A 110 -0.70 -2.35 -35.92
C GLU A 110 0.24 -3.56 -36.11
N GLY A 111 0.39 -4.00 -37.37
CA GLY A 111 1.12 -5.23 -37.69
C GLY A 111 2.64 -5.16 -37.54
N THR A 112 3.22 -4.00 -37.23
CA THR A 112 4.67 -3.83 -36.98
C THR A 112 4.92 -2.76 -35.92
N GLU A 113 5.97 -2.91 -35.11
CA GLU A 113 6.37 -1.92 -34.11
C GLU A 113 6.60 -0.53 -34.72
N GLN A 114 7.17 -0.43 -35.92
CA GLN A 114 7.44 0.84 -36.60
C GLN A 114 6.16 1.57 -37.03
N LYS A 115 5.11 0.84 -37.40
CA LYS A 115 3.80 1.44 -37.68
C LYS A 115 3.11 1.86 -36.38
N ALA A 116 3.10 0.98 -35.39
CA ALA A 116 2.57 1.27 -34.06
C ALA A 116 3.21 2.52 -33.44
N LEU A 117 4.55 2.64 -33.52
CA LEU A 117 5.29 3.80 -33.02
C LEU A 117 4.94 5.09 -33.76
N ARG A 118 4.69 5.03 -35.08
CA ARG A 118 4.22 6.19 -35.84
C ARG A 118 2.85 6.64 -35.35
N VAL A 119 1.89 5.72 -35.24
CA VAL A 119 0.54 6.02 -34.73
C VAL A 119 0.58 6.55 -33.30
N PHE A 120 1.42 5.97 -32.43
CA PHE A 120 1.63 6.46 -31.07
C PHE A 120 2.19 7.90 -31.07
N ARG A 121 3.22 8.17 -31.87
CA ARG A 121 3.80 9.51 -31.99
C ARG A 121 2.83 10.53 -32.58
N ASP A 122 1.99 10.13 -33.53
CA ASP A 122 0.95 11.01 -34.09
C ASP A 122 -0.17 11.30 -33.06
N SER A 123 -0.43 10.35 -32.15
CA SER A 123 -1.46 10.48 -31.12
C SER A 123 -0.98 11.29 -29.90
N TYR A 124 0.28 11.10 -29.48
CA TYR A 124 0.90 11.69 -28.29
C TYR A 124 2.37 12.09 -28.55
N PRO A 125 2.65 13.09 -29.41
CA PRO A 125 4.00 13.42 -29.85
C PRO A 125 4.98 13.74 -28.71
N ALA A 126 4.59 14.54 -27.72
CA ALA A 126 5.49 14.93 -26.64
C ALA A 126 5.87 13.74 -25.74
N ILE A 127 4.91 12.87 -25.42
CA ILE A 127 5.18 11.65 -24.65
C ILE A 127 6.07 10.68 -25.45
N ALA A 128 5.78 10.50 -26.74
CA ALA A 128 6.58 9.63 -27.60
C ALA A 128 8.03 10.12 -27.69
N ASP A 129 8.24 11.42 -27.87
CA ASP A 129 9.58 12.03 -27.94
C ASP A 129 10.31 12.02 -26.59
N HIS A 130 9.60 12.07 -25.46
CA HIS A 130 10.19 11.86 -24.14
C HIS A 130 10.66 10.42 -23.92
N LEU A 131 9.85 9.44 -24.31
CA LEU A 131 10.17 8.01 -24.13
C LEU A 131 11.24 7.52 -25.11
N ILE A 132 11.26 8.01 -26.34
CA ILE A 132 12.22 7.55 -27.37
C ILE A 132 13.67 7.84 -27.00
N GLN A 133 13.92 8.88 -26.19
CA GLN A 133 15.25 9.19 -25.64
C GLN A 133 15.83 8.05 -24.80
N ARG A 134 14.96 7.15 -24.30
CA ARG A 134 15.34 6.00 -23.47
C ARG A 134 14.96 4.67 -24.12
N LYS A 135 14.73 4.66 -25.45
CA LYS A 135 14.24 3.50 -26.21
C LYS A 135 15.03 2.23 -25.94
N ASP A 136 16.35 2.28 -25.98
CA ASP A 136 17.18 1.07 -25.83
C ASP A 136 17.01 0.43 -24.44
N LYS A 137 16.97 1.26 -23.39
CA LYS A 137 16.68 0.80 -22.02
C LYS A 137 15.25 0.29 -21.88
N LEU A 138 14.29 0.97 -22.49
CA LEU A 138 12.88 0.56 -22.49
C LEU A 138 12.64 -0.74 -23.25
N LYS A 139 13.42 -1.04 -24.29
CA LYS A 139 13.37 -2.33 -25.01
C LYS A 139 14.03 -3.46 -24.25
N ALA A 140 15.02 -3.15 -23.43
CA ALA A 140 15.76 -4.13 -22.64
C ALA A 140 15.03 -4.58 -21.37
N ARG A 141 13.91 -3.94 -21.00
CA ARG A 141 13.15 -4.30 -19.79
C ARG A 141 12.30 -5.55 -20.02
N ASP A 142 12.27 -6.42 -19.02
CA ASP A 142 11.36 -7.57 -18.99
C ASP A 142 9.91 -7.14 -18.73
N ASP A 143 9.74 -6.12 -17.87
CA ASP A 143 8.44 -5.61 -17.44
C ASP A 143 7.84 -4.62 -18.46
N GLN A 144 7.36 -5.14 -19.58
CA GLN A 144 6.70 -4.35 -20.63
C GLN A 144 5.34 -4.85 -21.10
N GLY A 145 4.58 -3.95 -21.72
CA GLY A 145 3.33 -4.28 -22.42
C GLY A 145 3.59 -4.90 -23.79
N LYS A 146 2.62 -4.78 -24.70
CA LYS A 146 2.78 -5.28 -26.08
C LYS A 146 3.90 -4.54 -26.81
N PHE A 147 4.04 -3.25 -26.53
CA PHE A 147 5.08 -2.40 -27.09
C PHE A 147 6.01 -1.83 -26.01
N TRP A 148 7.25 -1.51 -26.38
CA TRP A 148 8.29 -1.06 -25.44
C TRP A 148 8.02 0.31 -24.80
N TRP A 149 7.03 1.08 -25.25
CA TRP A 149 6.59 2.31 -24.57
C TRP A 149 5.47 2.07 -23.54
N GLU A 150 4.93 0.85 -23.44
CA GLU A 150 3.79 0.54 -22.58
C GLU A 150 4.21 -0.07 -21.26
N LEU A 151 3.54 0.29 -20.17
CA LEU A 151 3.68 -0.41 -18.91
C LEU A 151 3.27 -1.88 -19.05
N ARG A 152 3.80 -2.74 -18.18
CA ARG A 152 3.43 -4.16 -18.15
C ARG A 152 1.92 -4.34 -17.99
N SER A 153 1.44 -5.52 -18.40
CA SER A 153 0.02 -5.86 -18.22
C SER A 153 -0.40 -5.79 -16.75
N CYS A 154 -1.50 -5.10 -16.50
CA CYS A 154 -2.12 -4.94 -15.19
C CYS A 154 -3.64 -4.85 -15.38
N ALA A 155 -4.38 -5.80 -14.81
CA ALA A 155 -5.83 -5.94 -15.01
C ALA A 155 -6.67 -5.09 -14.04
N TYR A 156 -6.04 -4.37 -13.10
CA TYR A 156 -6.70 -3.69 -11.98
C TYR A 156 -6.33 -2.19 -11.92
N TYR A 157 -6.03 -1.56 -13.05
CA TYR A 157 -5.77 -0.10 -13.07
C TYR A 157 -6.94 0.71 -12.50
N GLU A 158 -8.17 0.30 -12.82
CA GLU A 158 -9.40 0.97 -12.37
C GLU A 158 -9.57 0.90 -10.85
N GLU A 159 -9.00 -0.12 -10.19
CA GLU A 159 -9.03 -0.23 -8.72
C GLU A 159 -8.28 0.91 -8.01
N PHE A 160 -7.32 1.56 -8.71
CA PHE A 160 -6.66 2.74 -8.17
C PHE A 160 -7.55 3.99 -8.22
N GLU A 161 -8.63 4.01 -8.99
CA GLU A 161 -9.52 5.18 -9.08
C GLU A 161 -10.50 5.26 -7.91
N HIS A 162 -10.72 4.14 -7.21
CA HIS A 162 -11.53 4.10 -5.99
C HIS A 162 -10.78 4.64 -4.76
N PRO A 163 -11.52 5.13 -3.76
CA PRO A 163 -10.98 5.30 -2.41
C PRO A 163 -10.34 4.00 -1.93
N LYS A 164 -9.11 4.09 -1.46
CA LYS A 164 -8.31 2.90 -1.14
C LYS A 164 -7.34 3.14 0.00
N ILE A 165 -7.00 2.07 0.71
CA ILE A 165 -5.92 2.08 1.69
C ILE A 165 -4.63 1.72 0.97
N VAL A 166 -3.61 2.58 1.06
CA VAL A 166 -2.28 2.33 0.54
C VAL A 166 -1.37 1.85 1.66
N ILE A 167 -0.63 0.77 1.40
CA ILE A 167 0.18 0.04 2.37
C ILE A 167 1.62 0.02 1.90
N PRO A 168 2.59 0.60 2.62
CA PRO A 168 3.99 0.54 2.24
C PRO A 168 4.55 -0.87 2.49
N ALA A 169 5.36 -1.36 1.55
CA ALA A 169 6.00 -2.67 1.66
C ALA A 169 7.19 -2.66 2.63
N ILE A 170 7.76 -1.50 2.95
CA ILE A 170 8.90 -1.34 3.86
C ILE A 170 8.55 -0.22 4.85
N THR A 171 8.41 -0.58 6.12
CA THR A 171 8.01 0.37 7.17
C THR A 171 8.68 0.02 8.50
N ASN A 172 8.98 1.02 9.33
CA ASN A 172 9.46 0.86 10.70
C ASN A 172 8.37 1.18 11.74
N GLY A 173 7.14 1.41 11.29
CA GLY A 173 6.00 1.74 12.13
C GLY A 173 4.68 1.44 11.44
N VAL A 174 3.60 1.86 12.08
CA VAL A 174 2.26 1.69 11.53
C VAL A 174 1.97 2.83 10.56
N GLN A 175 1.95 2.52 9.26
CA GLN A 175 1.89 3.53 8.18
C GLN A 175 0.88 3.12 7.12
N TYR A 176 -0.41 3.10 7.48
CA TYR A 176 -1.49 2.93 6.52
C TYR A 176 -2.13 4.28 6.26
N ALA A 177 -2.39 4.60 4.99
CA ALA A 177 -3.02 5.86 4.58
C ALA A 177 -4.20 5.59 3.65
N VAL A 178 -5.20 6.46 3.72
CA VAL A 178 -6.25 6.50 2.70
C VAL A 178 -5.82 7.40 1.56
N ASP A 179 -6.08 6.96 0.33
CA ASP A 179 -6.01 7.78 -0.85
C ASP A 179 -7.40 7.90 -1.48
N TYR A 180 -7.93 9.13 -1.45
CA TYR A 180 -9.19 9.51 -2.09
C TYR A 180 -8.98 10.12 -3.48
N ALA A 181 -7.75 10.46 -3.84
CA ALA A 181 -7.43 11.26 -5.03
C ALA A 181 -7.03 10.41 -6.24
N GLY A 182 -7.15 9.07 -6.14
CA GLY A 182 -6.91 8.17 -7.26
C GLY A 182 -5.44 8.10 -7.70
N HIS A 183 -4.49 8.29 -6.77
CA HIS A 183 -3.08 8.15 -7.07
C HIS A 183 -2.76 6.72 -7.50
N LEU A 184 -1.91 6.60 -8.52
CA LEU A 184 -1.18 5.35 -8.75
C LEU A 184 -0.03 5.25 -7.76
N SER A 185 0.39 4.05 -7.39
CA SER A 185 1.50 3.86 -6.46
C SER A 185 2.47 2.79 -6.94
N ASN A 186 3.73 2.89 -6.51
CA ASN A 186 4.79 1.99 -6.97
C ASN A 186 4.68 0.58 -6.36
N ASP A 187 5.42 -0.36 -6.95
CA ASP A 187 5.49 -1.76 -6.52
C ASP A 187 6.04 -2.00 -5.08
N LYS A 188 6.49 -0.94 -4.41
CA LYS A 188 6.79 -0.91 -2.96
C LYS A 188 5.60 -0.53 -2.12
N THR A 189 4.41 -0.67 -2.68
CA THR A 189 3.14 -0.54 -2.00
C THR A 189 2.19 -1.68 -2.41
N SER A 190 1.19 -1.91 -1.58
CA SER A 190 -0.04 -2.61 -1.91
C SER A 190 -1.23 -1.68 -1.68
N ILE A 191 -2.37 -1.99 -2.29
CA ILE A 191 -3.63 -1.29 -2.05
C ILE A 191 -4.72 -2.28 -1.58
N CYS A 192 -5.56 -1.85 -0.65
CA CYS A 192 -6.83 -2.50 -0.33
C CYS A 192 -7.96 -1.58 -0.79
N VAL A 193 -8.93 -2.13 -1.52
CA VAL A 193 -10.14 -1.40 -1.92
C VAL A 193 -11.35 -2.03 -1.22
N THR A 194 -12.10 -1.23 -0.46
CA THR A 194 -13.28 -1.67 0.27
C THR A 194 -14.15 -0.48 0.61
N GLU A 195 -15.46 -0.69 0.72
CA GLU A 195 -16.41 0.34 1.17
C GLU A 195 -16.29 0.64 2.67
N ASP A 196 -15.70 -0.27 3.44
CA ASP A 196 -15.57 -0.16 4.90
C ASP A 196 -14.18 0.35 5.32
N PHE A 197 -13.59 1.23 4.51
CA PHE A 197 -12.20 1.60 4.63
C PHE A 197 -11.92 2.41 5.91
N GLU A 198 -12.85 3.22 6.43
CA GLU A 198 -12.63 3.94 7.70
C GLU A 198 -12.53 2.97 8.89
N PHE A 199 -13.43 1.99 8.96
CA PHE A 199 -13.37 0.97 10.01
C PHE A 199 -12.07 0.17 9.89
N LEU A 200 -11.76 -0.30 8.67
CA LEU A 200 -10.54 -1.05 8.42
C LEU A 200 -9.28 -0.23 8.73
N MET A 201 -9.27 1.08 8.45
CA MET A 201 -8.18 1.99 8.82
C MET A 201 -7.98 2.05 10.33
N GLY A 202 -9.06 2.08 11.11
CA GLY A 202 -9.00 2.02 12.57
C GLY A 202 -8.34 0.75 13.08
N LEU A 203 -8.67 -0.40 12.47
CA LEU A 203 -8.06 -1.68 12.82
C LEU A 203 -6.58 -1.73 12.39
N LEU A 204 -6.27 -1.43 11.13
CA LEU A 204 -4.92 -1.53 10.57
C LEU A 204 -3.94 -0.58 11.26
N ASN A 205 -4.39 0.62 11.67
CA ASN A 205 -3.56 1.55 12.42
C ASN A 205 -3.48 1.28 13.92
N SER A 206 -4.18 0.26 14.44
CA SER A 206 -4.14 -0.10 15.86
C SER A 206 -2.81 -0.74 16.26
N LYS A 207 -2.47 -0.60 17.54
CA LYS A 207 -1.35 -1.32 18.18
C LYS A 207 -1.52 -2.85 18.10
N LEU A 208 -2.76 -3.34 18.14
CA LEU A 208 -3.05 -4.76 18.01
C LEU A 208 -2.58 -5.31 16.66
N LEU A 209 -3.08 -4.76 15.55
CA LEU A 209 -2.72 -5.29 14.23
C LEU A 209 -1.26 -5.00 13.86
N TRP A 210 -0.69 -3.92 14.39
CA TRP A 210 0.75 -3.70 14.33
C TRP A 210 1.56 -4.80 15.03
N TRP A 211 1.17 -5.16 16.24
CA TRP A 211 1.79 -6.25 16.98
C TRP A 211 1.66 -7.58 16.20
N VAL A 212 0.48 -7.86 15.65
CA VAL A 212 0.24 -9.09 14.85
C VAL A 212 1.13 -9.15 13.62
N ILE A 213 1.23 -8.08 12.82
CA ILE A 213 2.04 -8.13 11.59
C ILE A 213 3.55 -8.19 11.89
N ARG A 214 4.04 -7.56 12.96
CA ARG A 214 5.46 -7.64 13.36
C ARG A 214 5.90 -9.05 13.73
N ASN A 215 5.02 -9.84 14.34
CA ASN A 215 5.28 -11.24 14.67
C ASN A 215 5.20 -12.18 13.44
N GLN A 216 4.86 -11.65 12.25
CA GLN A 216 4.77 -12.41 11.01
C GLN A 216 5.76 -11.93 9.94
N ALA A 217 6.00 -10.63 9.88
CA ALA A 217 6.77 -9.99 8.82
C ALA A 217 8.27 -10.22 8.99
N ALA A 218 8.97 -10.33 7.86
CA ALA A 218 10.42 -10.38 7.85
C ALA A 218 11.01 -9.04 8.34
N THR A 219 12.00 -9.11 9.22
CA THR A 219 12.76 -7.93 9.68
C THR A 219 13.85 -7.58 8.66
N ARG A 220 14.10 -6.28 8.49
CA ARG A 220 15.15 -5.68 7.67
C ARG A 220 16.09 -4.87 8.58
N SER A 221 17.25 -4.49 8.04
CA SER A 221 18.23 -3.67 8.78
C SER A 221 17.62 -2.33 9.22
N GLY A 222 18.06 -1.79 10.35
CA GLY A 222 17.62 -0.50 10.87
C GLY A 222 16.22 -0.47 11.49
N GLY A 223 15.68 -1.62 11.92
CA GLY A 223 14.38 -1.71 12.59
C GLY A 223 13.17 -1.68 11.65
N PHE A 224 13.40 -1.79 10.34
CA PHE A 224 12.34 -1.88 9.34
C PHE A 224 11.77 -3.29 9.23
N TYR A 225 10.52 -3.38 8.84
CA TYR A 225 9.79 -4.59 8.49
C TYR A 225 9.44 -4.59 7.01
N GLU A 226 9.43 -5.77 6.40
CA GLU A 226 8.96 -5.95 5.04
C GLU A 226 7.54 -6.53 5.03
N PHE A 227 6.57 -5.68 4.71
CA PHE A 227 5.15 -6.02 4.58
C PHE A 227 4.89 -6.65 3.21
N LYS A 228 5.36 -7.88 3.02
CA LYS A 228 5.00 -8.64 1.82
C LYS A 228 3.49 -8.88 1.78
N PRO A 229 2.86 -8.86 0.59
CA PRO A 229 1.43 -9.09 0.43
C PRO A 229 0.90 -10.33 1.16
N MET A 230 1.68 -11.42 1.18
CA MET A 230 1.32 -12.67 1.85
C MET A 230 1.19 -12.57 3.39
N TYR A 231 1.83 -11.59 4.02
CA TYR A 231 1.71 -11.34 5.46
C TYR A 231 0.53 -10.42 5.74
N VAL A 232 0.44 -9.32 4.98
CA VAL A 232 -0.62 -8.32 5.13
C VAL A 232 -2.00 -8.94 4.87
N ALA A 233 -2.13 -9.76 3.83
CA ALA A 233 -3.38 -10.46 3.50
C ALA A 233 -3.86 -11.44 4.58
N LYS A 234 -3.00 -11.82 5.54
CA LYS A 234 -3.32 -12.72 6.66
C LYS A 234 -3.62 -12.00 7.97
N LEU A 235 -3.63 -10.67 7.98
CA LEU A 235 -4.08 -9.91 9.14
C LEU A 235 -5.52 -10.33 9.50
N PRO A 236 -5.79 -10.69 10.77
CA PRO A 236 -7.13 -11.13 11.17
C PRO A 236 -8.04 -9.93 11.35
N ILE A 237 -9.04 -9.79 10.49
CA ILE A 237 -10.01 -8.70 10.51
C ILE A 237 -11.33 -9.22 11.07
N ILE A 238 -11.81 -8.62 12.17
CA ILE A 238 -13.13 -8.91 12.72
C ILE A 238 -14.19 -8.15 11.94
N SER A 239 -15.19 -8.87 11.44
CA SER A 239 -16.45 -8.26 11.01
C SER A 239 -17.30 -7.97 12.24
N ALA A 240 -17.84 -6.76 12.33
CA ALA A 240 -18.58 -6.27 13.49
C ALA A 240 -19.92 -5.67 13.07
N ALA A 241 -20.89 -5.63 14.00
CA ALA A 241 -22.12 -4.88 13.78
C ALA A 241 -21.85 -3.37 13.77
N ASP A 242 -22.68 -2.60 13.08
CA ASP A 242 -22.52 -1.14 12.95
C ASP A 242 -22.40 -0.44 14.31
N THR A 243 -23.11 -0.90 15.34
CA THR A 243 -23.02 -0.34 16.70
C THR A 243 -21.62 -0.39 17.29
N LYS A 244 -20.77 -1.33 16.84
CA LYS A 244 -19.36 -1.45 17.24
C LYS A 244 -18.42 -0.75 16.26
N LYS A 245 -18.77 -0.67 14.97
CA LYS A 245 -17.98 0.04 13.95
C LYS A 245 -18.06 1.56 14.11
N THR A 246 -19.26 2.10 14.33
CA THR A 246 -19.54 3.54 14.33
C THR A 246 -18.63 4.35 15.27
N PRO A 247 -18.36 3.94 16.53
CA PRO A 247 -17.44 4.69 17.38
C PRO A 247 -16.01 4.75 16.83
N ILE A 248 -15.51 3.65 16.23
CA ILE A 248 -14.18 3.60 15.62
C ILE A 248 -14.15 4.49 14.37
N ILE A 249 -15.16 4.37 13.50
CA ILE A 249 -15.30 5.19 12.29
C ILE A 249 -15.31 6.68 12.64
N ALA A 250 -16.08 7.09 13.65
CA ALA A 250 -16.16 8.50 14.05
C ALA A 250 -14.82 9.08 14.54
N LEU A 251 -13.99 8.27 15.21
CA LEU A 251 -12.64 8.68 15.61
C LEU A 251 -11.69 8.72 14.41
N VAL A 252 -11.76 7.74 13.51
CA VAL A 252 -10.98 7.73 12.27
C VAL A 252 -11.32 8.93 11.40
N GLN A 253 -12.59 9.29 11.25
CA GLN A 253 -13.00 10.46 10.49
C GLN A 253 -12.44 11.76 11.07
N GLN A 254 -12.36 11.90 12.40
CA GLN A 254 -11.69 13.04 13.03
C GLN A 254 -10.20 13.08 12.71
N ILE A 255 -9.51 11.93 12.76
CA ILE A 255 -8.09 11.85 12.39
C ILE A 255 -7.88 12.16 10.90
N LEU A 256 -8.72 11.64 10.01
CA LEU A 256 -8.59 11.89 8.57
C LEU A 256 -8.90 13.34 8.18
N ALA A 257 -9.73 14.04 8.96
CA ALA A 257 -10.01 15.47 8.76
C ALA A 257 -8.81 16.37 9.12
N ASP A 258 -8.02 15.99 10.13
CA ASP A 258 -6.79 16.69 10.51
C ASP A 258 -5.73 15.68 11.04
N PRO A 259 -5.00 14.99 10.15
CA PRO A 259 -4.07 13.93 10.51
C PRO A 259 -2.81 14.43 11.23
N ASP A 260 -2.58 15.75 11.23
CA ASP A 260 -1.45 16.40 11.91
C ASP A 260 -1.90 17.05 13.24
N SER A 261 -3.17 16.89 13.63
CA SER A 261 -3.71 17.43 14.88
C SER A 261 -2.97 16.87 16.10
N PRO A 262 -2.69 17.69 17.12
CA PRO A 262 -2.15 17.22 18.39
C PRO A 262 -3.10 16.27 19.14
N ASP A 263 -4.38 16.19 18.75
CA ASP A 263 -5.36 15.26 19.32
C ASP A 263 -5.21 13.82 18.79
N VAL A 264 -4.51 13.61 17.67
CA VAL A 264 -4.38 12.28 17.04
C VAL A 264 -3.89 11.20 18.02
N PRO A 265 -2.85 11.40 18.86
CA PRO A 265 -2.44 10.40 19.84
C PRO A 265 -3.54 10.00 20.84
N ARG A 266 -4.38 10.97 21.26
CA ARG A 266 -5.51 10.70 22.16
C ARG A 266 -6.59 9.89 21.45
N LEU A 267 -6.93 10.26 20.21
CA LEU A 267 -7.90 9.54 19.38
C LEU A 267 -7.42 8.11 19.09
N GLU A 268 -6.14 7.92 18.80
CA GLU A 268 -5.53 6.60 18.62
C GLU A 268 -5.59 5.74 19.87
N ALA A 269 -5.35 6.32 21.06
CA ALA A 269 -5.48 5.60 22.32
C ALA A 269 -6.92 5.10 22.53
N GLU A 270 -7.91 5.91 22.17
CA GLU A 270 -9.32 5.52 22.23
C GLU A 270 -9.68 4.44 21.21
N ILE A 271 -9.19 4.55 19.96
CA ILE A 271 -9.31 3.50 18.94
C ILE A 271 -8.71 2.20 19.47
N ASN A 272 -7.50 2.22 20.03
CA ASN A 272 -6.85 1.02 20.55
C ASN A 272 -7.70 0.33 21.63
N ARG A 273 -8.28 1.10 22.57
CA ARG A 273 -9.20 0.54 23.58
C ARG A 273 -10.40 -0.14 22.94
N LEU A 274 -11.06 0.52 21.99
CA LEU A 274 -12.21 -0.05 21.28
C LEU A 274 -11.84 -1.29 20.47
N VAL A 275 -10.66 -1.32 19.87
CA VAL A 275 -10.13 -2.48 19.14
C VAL A 275 -9.82 -3.63 20.09
N TYR A 276 -9.21 -3.38 21.26
CA TYR A 276 -8.99 -4.43 22.25
C TYR A 276 -10.30 -5.04 22.75
N ASP A 277 -11.30 -4.21 23.02
CA ASP A 277 -12.65 -4.64 23.39
C ASP A 277 -13.29 -5.48 22.27
N LEU A 278 -13.12 -5.05 21.00
CA LEU A 278 -13.66 -5.75 19.83
C LEU A 278 -13.06 -7.14 19.64
N TYR A 279 -11.77 -7.31 19.91
CA TYR A 279 -11.07 -8.60 19.85
C TYR A 279 -11.18 -9.41 21.14
N GLY A 280 -11.92 -8.91 22.14
CA GLY A 280 -12.16 -9.60 23.41
C GLY A 280 -10.87 -9.87 24.18
N LEU A 281 -9.97 -8.89 24.21
CA LEU A 281 -8.68 -9.04 24.87
C LEU A 281 -8.78 -8.86 26.39
N THR A 282 -8.02 -9.67 27.13
CA THR A 282 -7.87 -9.49 28.59
C THR A 282 -6.80 -8.46 28.92
N SER A 283 -6.77 -7.99 30.16
CA SER A 283 -5.74 -7.06 30.64
C SER A 283 -4.32 -7.63 30.48
N GLU A 284 -4.14 -8.94 30.68
CA GLU A 284 -2.86 -9.63 30.50
C GLU A 284 -2.45 -9.67 29.03
N GLU A 285 -3.39 -9.95 28.11
CA GLU A 285 -3.12 -9.94 26.67
C GLU A 285 -2.78 -8.53 26.16
N ILE A 286 -3.50 -7.52 26.66
CA ILE A 286 -3.19 -6.11 26.37
C ILE A 286 -1.79 -5.76 26.87
N ALA A 287 -1.39 -6.20 28.06
CA ALA A 287 -0.06 -5.95 28.59
C ALA A 287 1.06 -6.57 27.73
N ILE A 288 0.83 -7.76 27.15
CA ILE A 288 1.77 -8.39 26.19
C ILE A 288 1.95 -7.52 24.94
N ILE A 289 0.85 -6.98 24.40
CA ILE A 289 0.87 -6.12 23.21
C ILE A 289 1.60 -4.82 23.52
N GLU A 290 1.21 -4.14 24.60
CA GLU A 290 1.72 -2.82 24.97
C GLU A 290 3.17 -2.85 25.44
N GLY A 291 3.57 -3.89 26.18
CA GLY A 291 4.96 -4.08 26.64
C GLY A 291 5.98 -4.14 25.51
N ASN A 292 5.59 -4.69 24.35
CA ASN A 292 6.46 -4.79 23.17
C ASN A 292 6.83 -3.43 22.53
N PHE A 293 6.06 -2.38 22.83
CA PHE A 293 6.34 -1.02 22.34
C PHE A 293 7.23 -0.23 23.30
N ASN A 294 7.16 -0.53 24.60
CA ASN A 294 7.93 0.19 25.63
C ASN A 294 9.39 -0.27 25.70
N GLU A 295 9.68 -1.56 25.49
CA GLU A 295 11.04 -2.11 25.63
C GLU A 295 12.04 -1.69 24.54
N ARG A 296 11.58 -1.12 23.42
CA ARG A 296 12.43 -0.79 22.25
C ARG A 296 12.60 0.70 21.98
N SER A 297 12.06 1.54 22.87
CA SER A 297 12.27 2.99 22.86
C SER A 297 13.41 3.43 23.81
N SER A 298 14.17 2.45 24.33
CA SER A 298 15.30 2.64 25.27
C SER A 298 16.62 2.26 24.62
#